data_AF-A0A7Y2NVF2-F1
#
_entry.id   AF-A0A7Y2NVF2-F1
#
_cell.length_a   1.000
_cell.length_b   1.000
_cell.length_c   1.000
_cell.angle_alpha   90.00
_cell.angle_beta   90.00
_cell.angle_gamma   90.00
#
_symmetry.space_group_name_H-M   'P 1'
#
loop_
_entity.id
_entity.type
_entity.pdbx_description
1 polymer ?
#
loop_
_entity_poly.entity_id
_entity_poly.type
_entity_poly.pdbx_seq_one_letter_code
_entity_poly.pdbx_strand_id
1 'polypeptide(L)' 'VFNLPGGTLAVGAPADVVVIDPAVRWSVDPQTFYSKSRNTPFGGDTLVGRADLTVVRGRIVFDRLAS' A
#
# COMPACT_ATOMS: atom_id res chain seq x y z
N VAL A 1 3.32 15.35 14.05
CA VAL A 1 2.27 16.37 14.30
C VAL A 1 1.31 15.93 15.40
N PHE A 2 0.57 14.82 15.25
CA PHE A 2 -0.42 14.38 16.25
C PHE A 2 0.13 13.47 17.38
N ASN A 3 1.43 13.18 17.37
CA ASN A 3 2.11 12.32 18.36
C ASN A 3 1.42 10.95 18.60
N LEU A 4 0.93 10.35 17.52
CA LEU A 4 0.29 9.03 17.58
C LEU A 4 1.35 7.92 17.58
N PRO A 5 1.07 6.77 18.21
CA PRO A 5 1.92 5.60 18.06
C PRO A 5 1.94 5.14 16.59
N GLY A 6 3.12 4.74 16.10
CA GLY A 6 3.32 4.24 14.73
C GLY A 6 4.27 5.11 13.89
N GLY A 7 4.35 4.82 12.59
CA GLY A 7 5.22 5.55 11.66
C GLY A 7 6.73 5.30 11.84
N THR A 8 7.10 4.22 12.55
CA THR A 8 8.49 3.82 12.79
C THR A 8 8.63 2.30 12.70
N LEU A 9 9.82 1.84 12.34
CA LEU A 9 10.20 0.43 12.37
C LEU A 9 11.16 0.21 13.54
N ALA A 10 10.60 0.02 14.73
CA ALA A 10 11.35 -0.16 15.97
C ALA A 10 10.74 -1.26 16.83
N VAL A 11 11.56 -1.91 17.65
CA VAL A 11 11.10 -2.92 18.62
C VAL A 11 10.09 -2.29 19.57
N GLY A 12 8.97 -2.97 19.80
CA GLY A 12 7.88 -2.51 20.68
C GLY A 12 6.87 -1.57 20.01
N ALA A 13 7.12 -1.08 18.79
CA ALA A 13 6.13 -0.33 18.02
C ALA A 13 5.04 -1.26 17.46
N PRO A 14 3.84 -0.72 17.14
CA PRO A 14 2.82 -1.48 16.42
C PRO A 14 3.39 -2.07 15.12
N ALA A 15 3.07 -3.33 14.85
CA ALA A 15 3.46 -4.02 13.61
C ALA A 15 2.59 -3.59 12.42
N ASP A 16 2.61 -2.29 12.14
CA ASP A 16 1.96 -1.64 11.00
C ASP A 16 3.02 -1.39 9.92
N VAL A 17 3.04 -2.22 8.88
CA VAL A 17 4.12 -2.25 7.88
C VAL A 17 3.53 -2.43 6.49
N VAL A 18 4.15 -1.79 5.49
CA VAL A 18 3.86 -1.99 4.07
C VAL A 18 5.13 -2.46 3.37
N VAL A 19 5.01 -3.50 2.54
CA VAL A 19 6.07 -3.91 1.62
C VAL A 19 5.83 -3.25 0.28
N ILE A 20 6.83 -2.53 -0.22
CA ILE A 20 6.80 -1.87 -1.52
C ILE A 20 7.79 -2.58 -2.43
N ASP A 21 7.37 -2.99 -3.62
CA ASP A 21 8.28 -3.31 -4.73
C ASP A 21 8.66 -1.97 -5.37
N PRO A 22 9.93 -1.51 -5.27
CA PRO A 22 10.34 -0.21 -5.80
C PRO A 22 10.65 -0.24 -7.30
N ALA A 23 10.79 -1.41 -7.92
CA ALA A 23 11.22 -1.56 -9.31
C ALA A 23 10.05 -1.79 -10.27
N VAL A 24 8.90 -2.26 -9.77
CA VAL A 24 7.73 -2.55 -10.60
C VAL A 24 7.19 -1.29 -11.27
N ARG A 25 6.92 -1.41 -12.58
CA ARG A 25 6.13 -0.44 -13.34
C ARG A 25 4.72 -0.98 -13.51
N TRP A 26 3.72 -0.13 -13.30
CA TRP A 26 2.32 -0.54 -13.43
C TRP A 26 1.47 0.63 -13.90
N SER A 27 0.44 0.32 -14.69
CA SER A 27 -0.52 1.31 -15.17
C SER A 27 -1.65 1.48 -14.17
N VAL A 28 -2.02 2.72 -13.90
CA VAL A 28 -3.18 3.05 -13.07
C VAL A 28 -4.44 2.78 -13.88
N ASP A 29 -5.10 1.67 -13.59
CA ASP A 29 -6.44 1.39 -14.10
C ASP A 29 -7.47 1.62 -12.97
N PRO A 30 -8.27 2.71 -13.03
CA PRO A 30 -9.29 2.98 -12.02
C PRO A 30 -10.27 1.83 -11.85
N GLN A 31 -10.56 1.05 -12.90
CA GLN A 31 -11.49 -0.08 -12.86
C GLN A 31 -11.04 -1.19 -11.92
N THR A 32 -9.74 -1.24 -11.60
CA THR A 32 -9.17 -2.27 -10.71
C THR A 32 -9.09 -1.85 -9.24
N PHE A 33 -9.42 -0.60 -8.86
CA PHE A 33 -9.24 -0.22 -7.45
C PHE A 33 -10.26 -0.90 -6.53
N TYR A 34 -9.80 -1.30 -5.35
CA TYR A 34 -10.66 -1.77 -4.26
C TYR A 34 -11.63 -0.71 -3.72
N SER A 35 -11.27 0.59 -3.80
CA SER A 35 -12.19 1.68 -3.46
C SER A 35 -13.43 1.65 -4.35
N LYS A 36 -14.58 2.09 -3.84
CA LYS A 36 -15.83 2.17 -4.62
C LYS A 36 -15.79 3.23 -5.72
N SER A 37 -14.94 4.27 -5.57
CA SER A 37 -14.87 5.38 -6.51
C SER A 37 -13.80 5.18 -7.58
N ARG A 38 -14.06 5.75 -8.76
CA ARG A 38 -13.16 5.76 -9.94
C ARG A 38 -12.64 7.16 -10.27
N ASN A 39 -12.97 8.17 -9.46
CA ASN A 39 -12.60 9.56 -9.71
C ASN A 39 -11.12 9.81 -9.40
N THR A 40 -10.25 9.62 -10.39
CA THR A 40 -8.83 9.89 -10.27
C THR A 40 -8.31 10.60 -11.51
N PRO A 41 -7.45 11.61 -11.37
CA PRO A 41 -6.78 12.23 -12.51
C PRO A 41 -5.66 11.34 -13.09
N PHE A 42 -5.25 10.28 -12.37
CA PHE A 42 -4.10 9.45 -12.73
C PHE A 42 -4.46 8.27 -13.65
N GLY A 43 -5.71 8.14 -14.09
CA GLY A 43 -6.13 7.00 -14.92
C GLY A 43 -5.37 6.94 -16.24
N GLY A 44 -4.68 5.83 -16.50
CA GLY A 44 -3.82 5.64 -17.67
C GLY A 44 -2.34 5.96 -17.44
N ASP A 45 -1.98 6.64 -16.34
CA ASP A 45 -0.59 6.91 -16.01
C ASP A 45 0.16 5.62 -15.69
N THR A 46 1.46 5.58 -16.01
CA THR A 46 2.36 4.51 -15.56
C THR A 46 3.19 5.01 -14.38
N LEU A 47 3.10 4.30 -13.25
CA LEU A 47 3.83 4.61 -12.03
C LEU A 47 4.95 3.59 -11.79
N VAL A 48 5.93 3.99 -10.98
CA VAL A 48 7.03 3.13 -10.51
C VAL A 48 6.90 2.99 -8.99
N GLY A 49 7.03 1.76 -8.50
CA GLY A 49 6.82 1.47 -7.09
C GLY A 49 5.37 1.07 -6.82
N ARG A 50 5.15 -0.02 -6.07
CA ARG A 50 3.80 -0.45 -5.68
C ARG A 50 3.79 -1.09 -4.30
N ALA A 51 2.78 -0.77 -3.50
CA ALA A 51 2.52 -1.47 -2.25
C ALA A 51 1.90 -2.84 -2.53
N ASP A 52 2.63 -3.90 -2.20
CA ASP A 52 2.26 -5.28 -2.53
C ASP A 52 1.76 -6.09 -1.32
N LEU A 53 2.13 -5.68 -0.11
CA LEU A 53 1.64 -6.28 1.13
C LEU A 53 1.40 -5.19 2.18
N THR A 54 0.27 -5.26 2.88
CA THR A 54 -0.02 -4.39 4.03
C THR A 54 -0.35 -5.23 5.25
N VAL A 55 0.35 -4.95 6.35
CA VAL A 55 0.18 -5.57 7.66
C VAL A 55 -0.28 -4.51 8.65
N VAL A 56 -1.34 -4.80 9.41
CA VAL A 56 -1.84 -3.94 10.49
C VAL A 56 -1.85 -4.75 11.78
N ARG A 57 -1.09 -4.30 12.78
CA ARG A 57 -0.90 -4.94 14.08
C ARG A 57 -0.55 -6.43 13.94
N GLY A 58 0.30 -6.76 12.98
CA GLY A 58 0.74 -8.13 12.71
C GLY A 58 -0.22 -8.97 11.87
N ARG A 59 -1.41 -8.45 11.49
CA ARG A 59 -2.35 -9.13 10.59
C ARG A 59 -2.15 -8.64 9.16
N ILE A 60 -1.99 -9.57 8.22
CA ILE A 60 -2.03 -9.26 6.78
C ILE A 60 -3.45 -8.84 6.42
N VAL A 61 -3.61 -7.61 5.92
CA VAL A 61 -4.91 -7.05 5.50
C VAL A 61 -5.02 -6.83 4.00
N PHE A 62 -3.89 -6.84 3.31
CA PHE A 62 -3.80 -6.78 1.85
C PHE A 62 -2.58 -7.57 1.41
N ASP A 63 -2.74 -8.39 0.37
CA ASP A 63 -1.69 -9.24 -0.17
C ASP A 63 -1.87 -9.38 -1.69
N ARG A 64 -0.87 -8.94 -2.45
CA ARG A 64 -0.74 -9.13 -3.90
C ARG A 64 0.29 -10.21 -4.25
N LEU A 65 1.08 -10.67 -3.28
CA LEU A 65 2.13 -11.68 -3.44
C LEU A 65 1.56 -13.10 -3.43
N ALA A 66 0.40 -13.29 -2.79
CA ALA A 66 -0.34 -14.54 -2.85
C ALA A 66 -0.80 -14.85 -4.29
N SER A 67 -0.41 -16.03 -4.78
CA SER A 67 -0.80 -16.57 -6.11
C SER A 67 -2.20 -17.16 -6.08
#